data_AF-A0A7R9S4S3-F1
#
_entry.id   AF-A0A7R9S4S3-F1
#
_cell.length_a   1.000
_cell.length_b   1.000
_cell.length_c   1.000
_cell.angle_alpha   90.00
_cell.angle_beta   90.00
_cell.angle_gamma   90.00
#
_symmetry.space_group_name_H-M   'P 1'
#
loop_
_entity.id
_entity.type
_entity.pdbx_description
1 polymer ?
#
loop_
_entity_poly.entity_id
_entity_poly.type
_entity_poly.pdbx_seq_one_letter_code
_entity_poly.pdbx_strand_id
1 'polypeptide(L)'
;CIEKFYIRILHLNTIIFIIFHTIRNMDQQTEILNLGQFAEFEVVRMGAVEPVQNQILVERPSESYASDLGEFLPVQPIIEPDIVDPTPAAVPCTPRNLPISYKVIESGTIRGKDILTDSFGNQYTLRRRTGRQIFWRCARRSKNLSCNGRVTESLDGTFVRGGIHICHPQMNPSTSLEVRRDVKQETVKRPNTSGLTIGEELLIHNFNPQELDLHTNVPKLKNLAEQANYKRRKTRPIEPEDLDFQLLADFIPPDFLQRDLRIDGARHLIFSTQNMLSLLGRPKSWYQDGSFRLVKRPSHRLYSIHSFVESASVIKQASLVFVLMSKKRSVDYERVLRAVTKLLTEVNVERIVADFEPAVWQATKEVFPNVAMQGCLLHFTQCIYRKIQELGIQNACMNDPETNVLCRKLMSLPLLPPEHIQPMFVSLTRDVQENRLDELSNYIQRVWISGPIFMPTNWSVFFYSQFGLIMTLKAGIPE
;
A
#
# COMPACT_ATOMS: atom_id res chain seq x y z
N CYS A 1 36.50 -14.20 -16.74
CA CYS A 1 35.34 -14.61 -15.90
C CYS A 1 34.76 -13.47 -15.07
N ILE A 2 35.57 -12.61 -14.43
CA ILE A 2 35.10 -11.47 -13.63
C ILE A 2 34.37 -10.40 -14.46
N GLU A 3 34.80 -10.12 -15.71
CA GLU A 3 34.11 -9.16 -16.59
C GLU A 3 32.74 -9.62 -17.09
N LYS A 4 32.57 -10.92 -17.39
CA LYS A 4 31.24 -11.50 -17.69
C LYS A 4 30.31 -11.47 -16.47
N PHE A 5 30.86 -11.41 -15.25
CA PHE A 5 30.12 -11.22 -14.00
C PHE A 5 29.65 -9.75 -13.84
N TYR A 6 30.45 -8.79 -14.31
CA TYR A 6 30.16 -7.35 -14.28
C TYR A 6 28.98 -6.95 -15.19
N ILE A 7 28.80 -7.62 -16.33
CA ILE A 7 27.65 -7.36 -17.22
C ILE A 7 26.33 -7.89 -16.63
N ARG A 8 26.36 -8.95 -15.81
CA ARG A 8 25.19 -9.37 -15.00
C ARG A 8 24.90 -8.43 -13.83
N ILE A 9 25.91 -7.76 -13.28
CA ILE A 9 25.75 -6.70 -12.27
C ILE A 9 25.02 -5.47 -12.84
N LEU A 10 25.09 -5.20 -14.15
CA LEU A 10 24.32 -4.10 -14.77
C LEU A 10 22.80 -4.34 -14.75
N HIS A 11 22.32 -5.59 -14.84
CA HIS A 11 20.90 -5.91 -14.59
C HIS A 11 20.55 -5.84 -13.09
N LEU A 12 21.50 -6.13 -12.20
CA LEU A 12 21.33 -5.98 -10.75
C LEU A 12 21.28 -4.50 -10.31
N ASN A 13 21.89 -3.59 -11.07
CA ASN A 13 21.80 -2.14 -10.80
C ASN A 13 20.35 -1.63 -10.89
N THR A 14 19.51 -2.16 -11.77
CA THR A 14 18.09 -1.78 -11.85
C THR A 14 17.33 -2.25 -10.61
N ILE A 15 17.55 -3.49 -10.17
CA ILE A 15 16.92 -4.04 -8.95
C ILE A 15 17.41 -3.29 -7.70
N ILE A 16 18.70 -3.00 -7.61
CA ILE A 16 19.29 -2.24 -6.51
C ILE A 16 18.79 -0.78 -6.54
N PHE A 17 18.67 -0.17 -7.71
CA PHE A 17 18.11 1.16 -7.87
C PHE A 17 16.65 1.19 -7.43
N ILE A 18 15.84 0.21 -7.85
CA ILE A 18 14.45 0.06 -7.40
C ILE A 18 14.41 -0.11 -5.88
N ILE A 19 15.20 -1.01 -5.30
CA ILE A 19 15.23 -1.25 -3.84
C ILE A 19 15.68 0.01 -3.08
N PHE A 20 16.74 0.68 -3.54
CA PHE A 20 17.28 1.87 -2.88
C PHE A 20 16.31 3.06 -2.99
N HIS A 21 15.70 3.28 -4.16
CA HIS A 21 14.66 4.29 -4.37
C HIS A 21 13.42 3.99 -3.54
N THR A 22 13.03 2.71 -3.51
CA THR A 22 11.95 2.16 -2.68
C THR A 22 12.19 2.46 -1.20
N ILE A 23 13.39 2.19 -0.67
CA ILE A 23 13.74 2.47 0.73
C ILE A 23 13.74 3.97 1.01
N ARG A 24 14.35 4.78 0.12
CA ARG A 24 14.38 6.24 0.26
C ARG A 24 12.98 6.88 0.30
N ASN A 25 12.04 6.37 -0.51
CA ASN A 25 10.66 6.88 -0.52
C ASN A 25 9.81 6.38 0.66
N MET A 26 10.23 5.34 1.40
CA MET A 26 9.52 4.93 2.63
C MET A 26 9.62 5.98 3.75
N ASP A 27 10.73 6.71 3.82
CA ASP A 27 10.96 7.73 4.85
C ASP A 27 10.29 9.08 4.52
N GLN A 28 9.94 9.34 3.26
CA GLN A 28 9.12 10.51 2.88
C GLN A 28 7.61 10.27 3.03
N GLN A 29 7.17 9.01 3.21
CA GLN A 29 5.78 8.63 3.40
C GLN A 29 5.40 8.38 4.88
N THR A 30 5.95 9.16 5.80
CA THR A 30 5.56 9.12 7.22
C THR A 30 4.12 9.63 7.50
N GLU A 31 3.38 10.08 6.48
CA GLU A 31 2.00 10.60 6.66
C GLU A 31 0.91 9.95 5.80
N ILE A 32 1.20 9.01 4.91
CA ILE A 32 0.15 8.46 4.04
C ILE A 32 0.39 6.97 3.86
N LEU A 33 -0.30 6.11 4.61
CA LEU A 33 -0.62 4.73 4.24
C LEU A 33 -1.76 4.22 5.15
N ASN A 34 -2.93 4.82 4.95
CA ASN A 34 -4.22 4.24 5.36
C ASN A 34 -4.89 3.72 4.09
N LEU A 35 -4.35 2.65 3.51
CA LEU A 35 -4.91 2.02 2.32
C LEU A 35 -4.58 0.52 2.32
N GLY A 36 -5.59 -0.30 2.59
CA GLY A 36 -5.59 -1.72 2.27
C GLY A 36 -5.74 -1.93 0.76
N GLN A 37 -4.75 -1.48 -0.01
CA GLN A 37 -4.61 -1.89 -1.40
C GLN A 37 -3.82 -3.19 -1.43
N PHE A 38 -4.39 -4.22 -2.05
CA PHE A 38 -3.60 -5.34 -2.57
C PHE A 38 -2.65 -4.74 -3.60
N ALA A 39 -1.35 -4.78 -3.32
CA ALA A 39 -0.35 -4.38 -4.29
C ALA A 39 -0.32 -5.41 -5.42
N GLU A 40 -0.46 -4.93 -6.66
CA GLU A 40 -0.20 -5.71 -7.85
C GLU A 40 1.30 -5.78 -8.08
N PHE A 41 1.84 -6.99 -8.21
CA PHE A 41 3.19 -7.21 -8.72
C PHE A 41 3.10 -8.28 -9.79
N GLU A 42 3.50 -7.91 -11.01
CA GLU A 42 3.59 -8.81 -12.15
C GLU A 42 5.02 -9.36 -12.20
N VAL A 43 5.20 -10.67 -12.00
CA VAL A 43 6.48 -11.32 -12.24
C VAL A 43 6.52 -11.75 -13.70
N VAL A 44 7.16 -10.94 -14.55
CA VAL A 44 7.41 -11.31 -15.95
C VAL A 44 8.44 -12.44 -16.00
N ARG A 45 8.03 -13.62 -16.51
CA ARG A 45 8.96 -14.74 -16.78
C ARG A 45 9.92 -14.32 -17.90
N MET A 46 11.21 -14.16 -17.60
CA MET A 46 12.23 -14.15 -18.65
C MET A 46 12.50 -15.60 -19.09
N GLY A 47 12.18 -15.90 -20.34
CA GLY A 47 12.37 -17.22 -20.94
C GLY A 47 13.84 -17.67 -20.93
N ALA A 48 14.05 -18.99 -20.85
CA ALA A 48 15.37 -19.61 -20.94
C ALA A 48 15.99 -19.38 -22.33
N VAL A 49 17.29 -19.07 -22.39
CA VAL A 49 18.04 -18.95 -23.65
C VAL A 49 19.26 -19.89 -23.60
N GLU A 50 19.30 -20.82 -24.55
CA GLU A 50 20.44 -21.72 -24.81
C GLU A 50 21.63 -21.00 -25.47
N PRO A 51 22.87 -21.53 -25.39
CA PRO A 51 24.08 -20.80 -25.74
C PRO A 51 24.41 -20.92 -27.23
N VAL A 52 24.63 -19.79 -27.91
CA VAL A 52 25.24 -19.78 -29.25
C VAL A 52 26.52 -18.93 -29.27
N GLN A 53 27.50 -19.46 -29.99
CA GLN A 53 28.90 -19.07 -30.09
C GLN A 53 29.13 -17.66 -30.64
N ASN A 54 30.26 -17.08 -30.20
CA ASN A 54 30.85 -15.81 -30.62
C ASN A 54 30.85 -15.58 -32.14
N GLN A 55 30.62 -14.34 -32.55
CA GLN A 55 31.55 -13.60 -33.40
C GLN A 55 31.36 -12.09 -33.17
N ILE A 56 32.43 -11.44 -32.72
CA ILE A 56 32.53 -9.97 -32.68
C ILE A 56 32.93 -9.53 -34.09
N LEU A 57 32.04 -8.82 -34.76
CA LEU A 57 32.34 -7.95 -35.88
C LEU A 57 31.82 -6.56 -35.51
N VAL A 58 32.76 -5.63 -35.34
CA VAL A 58 32.47 -4.21 -35.24
C VAL A 58 32.22 -3.72 -36.67
N GLU A 59 30.94 -3.58 -37.04
CA GLU A 59 30.52 -2.85 -38.22
C GLU A 59 29.47 -1.82 -37.82
N ARG A 60 29.71 -0.55 -38.15
CA ARG A 60 28.64 0.44 -38.31
C ARG A 60 28.02 0.23 -39.68
N PRO A 61 26.74 -0.09 -39.76
CA PRO A 61 25.87 0.57 -40.76
C PRO A 61 24.42 0.73 -40.24
N SER A 62 23.53 1.55 -40.77
CA SER A 62 23.49 2.41 -41.94
C SER A 62 22.38 3.45 -41.75
N GLU A 63 22.53 4.59 -42.38
CA GLU A 63 21.49 5.62 -42.56
C GLU A 63 20.27 5.04 -43.30
N SER A 64 19.27 4.53 -42.58
CA SER A 64 17.94 4.27 -43.19
C SER A 64 16.76 4.29 -42.21
N TYR A 65 16.88 4.91 -41.04
CA TYR A 65 15.77 5.09 -40.10
C TYR A 65 15.27 6.55 -40.02
N ALA A 66 15.54 7.33 -41.06
CA ALA A 66 15.21 8.75 -41.16
C ALA A 66 14.25 9.04 -42.34
N SER A 67 13.29 8.16 -42.60
CA SER A 67 12.25 8.38 -43.61
C SER A 67 10.81 8.25 -43.08
N ASP A 68 10.62 8.18 -41.75
CA ASP A 68 9.29 8.11 -41.11
C ASP A 68 8.98 9.31 -40.18
N LEU A 69 9.76 10.37 -40.28
CA LEU A 69 9.46 11.65 -39.61
C LEU A 69 9.22 12.70 -40.68
N GLY A 70 7.95 13.06 -40.86
CA GLY A 70 7.52 14.08 -41.81
C GLY A 70 8.22 15.43 -41.59
N GLU A 71 8.33 16.20 -42.67
CA GLU A 71 9.00 17.49 -42.72
C GLU A 71 8.42 18.49 -41.70
N PHE A 72 9.30 19.03 -40.85
CA PHE A 72 8.97 20.17 -40.00
C PHE A 72 8.96 21.45 -40.85
N LEU A 73 7.78 22.04 -41.05
CA LEU A 73 7.66 23.39 -41.59
C LEU A 73 8.17 24.40 -40.54
N PRO A 74 8.87 25.48 -40.97
CA PRO A 74 9.38 26.49 -40.06
C PRO A 74 8.23 27.27 -39.41
N VAL A 75 8.24 27.31 -38.08
CA VAL A 75 7.29 28.07 -37.25
C VAL A 75 7.49 29.57 -37.52
N GLN A 76 6.46 30.23 -38.04
CA GLN A 76 6.40 31.69 -38.08
C GLN A 76 6.21 32.22 -36.65
N PRO A 77 6.87 33.32 -36.26
CA PRO A 77 6.70 33.90 -34.94
C PRO A 77 5.28 34.46 -34.80
N ILE A 78 4.47 33.82 -33.95
CA ILE A 78 3.18 34.34 -33.54
C ILE A 78 3.45 35.45 -32.52
N ILE A 79 3.20 36.70 -32.92
CA ILE A 79 3.08 37.82 -31.99
C ILE A 79 1.66 37.75 -31.44
N GLU A 80 1.50 37.32 -30.19
CA GLU A 80 0.24 37.44 -29.48
C GLU A 80 0.02 38.92 -29.11
N PRO A 81 -1.08 39.56 -29.54
CA PRO A 81 -1.45 40.85 -28.98
C PRO A 81 -1.93 40.66 -27.54
N ASP A 82 -1.51 41.54 -26.64
CA ASP A 82 -1.97 41.59 -25.25
C ASP A 82 -3.51 41.65 -25.21
N ILE A 83 -4.13 40.54 -24.79
CA ILE A 83 -5.55 40.49 -24.49
C ILE A 83 -5.73 41.14 -23.11
N VAL A 84 -6.33 42.33 -23.09
CA VAL A 84 -6.85 42.92 -21.85
C VAL A 84 -7.93 41.99 -21.32
N ASP A 85 -7.66 41.36 -20.18
CA ASP A 85 -8.54 40.43 -19.49
C ASP A 85 -9.81 41.18 -19.02
N PRO A 86 -11.00 40.98 -19.63
CA PRO A 86 -12.19 41.59 -19.10
C PRO A 86 -12.58 40.82 -17.85
N THR A 87 -12.47 41.46 -16.68
CA THR A 87 -12.99 40.89 -15.43
C THR A 87 -14.46 40.53 -15.65
N PRO A 88 -14.86 39.24 -15.62
CA PRO A 88 -16.24 38.89 -15.93
C PRO A 88 -17.13 39.39 -14.79
N ALA A 89 -18.05 40.29 -15.09
CA ALA A 89 -19.17 40.55 -14.19
C ALA A 89 -19.93 39.22 -14.01
N ALA A 90 -20.26 38.87 -12.77
CA ALA A 90 -20.96 37.63 -12.43
C ALA A 90 -22.32 37.56 -13.16
N VAL A 91 -22.39 36.76 -14.23
CA VAL A 91 -23.63 36.49 -14.96
C VAL A 91 -24.49 35.51 -14.13
N PRO A 92 -25.77 35.81 -13.87
CA PRO A 92 -26.68 34.86 -13.22
C PRO A 92 -26.82 33.57 -14.03
N CYS A 93 -26.35 32.43 -13.50
CA CYS A 93 -26.31 31.15 -14.24
C CYS A 93 -27.65 30.38 -14.28
N THR A 94 -28.80 30.99 -13.99
CA THR A 94 -30.09 30.27 -13.94
C THR A 94 -31.21 30.99 -14.68
N PRO A 95 -31.77 30.39 -15.75
CA PRO A 95 -33.02 30.87 -16.36
C PRO A 95 -34.16 30.80 -15.34
N ARG A 96 -34.93 31.89 -15.18
CA ARG A 96 -36.06 31.96 -14.21
C ARG A 96 -37.26 31.07 -14.56
N ASN A 97 -37.33 30.51 -15.77
CA ASN A 97 -38.57 29.95 -16.34
C ASN A 97 -38.56 28.44 -16.60
N LEU A 98 -37.56 27.69 -16.12
CA LEU A 98 -37.54 26.24 -16.26
C LEU A 98 -38.08 25.55 -14.98
N PRO A 99 -38.90 24.49 -15.10
CA PRO A 99 -39.41 23.76 -13.96
C PRO A 99 -38.27 23.10 -13.19
N ILE A 100 -38.27 23.26 -11.87
CA ILE A 100 -37.24 22.76 -10.97
C ILE A 100 -37.85 21.71 -10.07
N SER A 101 -37.29 20.50 -10.10
CA SER A 101 -37.60 19.50 -9.10
C SER A 101 -36.61 19.60 -7.94
N TYR A 102 -37.08 19.27 -6.74
CA TYR A 102 -36.30 19.22 -5.52
C TYR A 102 -36.35 17.82 -4.95
N LYS A 103 -35.23 17.36 -4.41
CA LYS A 103 -35.11 16.08 -3.71
C LYS A 103 -34.42 16.32 -2.38
N VAL A 104 -35.09 15.95 -1.30
CA VAL A 104 -34.49 15.90 0.04
C VAL A 104 -33.78 14.55 0.18
N ILE A 105 -32.49 14.59 0.52
CA ILE A 105 -31.69 13.41 0.81
C ILE A 105 -31.49 13.38 2.32
N GLU A 106 -32.30 12.57 2.97
CA GLU A 106 -32.23 12.36 4.42
C GLU A 106 -30.85 11.86 4.83
N SER A 107 -30.28 12.46 5.87
CA SER A 107 -28.92 12.13 6.35
C SER A 107 -27.81 12.23 5.28
N GLY A 108 -28.03 12.93 4.16
CA GLY A 108 -27.11 12.97 3.02
C GLY A 108 -25.83 13.80 3.22
N THR A 109 -25.77 14.67 4.23
CA THR A 109 -24.53 15.41 4.52
C THR A 109 -23.44 14.52 5.14
N ILE A 110 -22.19 14.98 5.11
CA ILE A 110 -21.07 14.31 5.80
C ILE A 110 -21.40 14.07 7.29
N ARG A 111 -22.06 15.03 7.95
CA ARG A 111 -22.43 14.98 9.37
C ARG A 111 -23.77 14.27 9.64
N GLY A 112 -24.43 13.69 8.64
CA GLY A 112 -25.69 12.96 8.81
C GLY A 112 -26.93 13.84 9.02
N LYS A 113 -26.85 15.11 8.65
CA LYS A 113 -28.02 15.99 8.48
C LYS A 113 -28.58 15.87 7.07
N ASP A 114 -29.82 16.28 6.89
CA ASP A 114 -30.49 16.33 5.58
C ASP A 114 -29.85 17.37 4.67
N ILE A 115 -29.90 17.08 3.38
CA ILE A 115 -29.44 17.97 2.30
C ILE A 115 -30.48 17.99 1.20
N LEU A 116 -30.76 19.17 0.66
CA LEU A 116 -31.67 19.35 -0.45
C LEU A 116 -30.86 19.50 -1.74
N THR A 117 -31.29 18.82 -2.80
CA THR A 117 -30.73 19.00 -4.15
C THR A 117 -31.82 19.43 -5.12
N ASP A 118 -31.47 20.25 -6.12
CA ASP A 118 -32.38 20.58 -7.21
C ASP A 118 -31.96 19.95 -8.55
N SER A 119 -32.89 19.90 -9.51
CA SER A 119 -32.67 19.36 -10.86
C SER A 119 -31.54 20.03 -11.63
N PHE A 120 -31.17 21.25 -11.25
CA PHE A 120 -30.04 21.97 -11.85
C PHE A 120 -28.71 21.59 -11.23
N GLY A 121 -28.68 20.82 -10.15
CA GLY A 121 -27.44 20.37 -9.53
C GLY A 121 -26.95 21.23 -8.37
N ASN A 122 -27.78 22.14 -7.86
CA ASN A 122 -27.45 22.91 -6.66
C ASN A 122 -27.76 22.10 -5.39
N GLN A 123 -26.94 22.31 -4.36
CA GLN A 123 -27.09 21.66 -3.07
C GLN A 123 -27.37 22.72 -1.99
N TYR A 124 -28.27 22.40 -1.06
CA TYR A 124 -28.68 23.28 0.02
C TYR A 124 -28.62 22.58 1.37
N THR A 125 -28.02 23.24 2.35
CA THR A 125 -27.98 22.80 3.75
C THR A 125 -29.08 23.50 4.55
N LEU A 126 -29.60 22.81 5.56
CA LEU A 126 -30.60 23.36 6.46
C LEU A 126 -30.06 24.62 7.17
N ARG A 127 -30.80 25.73 7.08
CA ARG A 127 -30.49 26.99 7.79
C ARG A 127 -31.31 27.12 9.07
N ARG A 128 -32.63 26.94 8.98
CA ARG A 128 -33.56 27.01 10.12
C ARG A 128 -34.86 26.27 9.79
N ARG A 129 -35.56 25.81 10.82
CA ARG A 129 -36.90 25.22 10.73
C ARG A 129 -37.86 26.03 11.60
N THR A 130 -39.05 26.26 11.09
CA THR A 130 -40.18 26.84 11.82
C THR A 130 -41.32 25.84 11.82
N GLY A 131 -42.37 26.06 12.60
CA GLY A 131 -43.52 25.14 12.63
C GLY A 131 -44.25 24.97 11.28
N ARG A 132 -44.04 25.88 10.31
CA ARG A 132 -44.72 25.87 9.00
C ARG A 132 -43.79 25.76 7.79
N GLN A 133 -42.52 26.09 7.96
CA GLN A 133 -41.57 26.22 6.84
C GLN A 133 -40.16 25.79 7.24
N ILE A 134 -39.46 25.17 6.29
CA ILE A 134 -38.04 24.83 6.35
C ILE A 134 -37.28 25.77 5.42
N PHE A 135 -36.22 26.39 5.93
CA PHE A 135 -35.39 27.31 5.16
C PHE A 135 -34.05 26.65 4.86
N TRP A 136 -33.79 26.46 3.59
CA TRP A 136 -32.57 25.90 3.03
C TRP A 136 -31.68 27.03 2.48
N ARG A 137 -30.36 26.85 2.57
CA ARG A 137 -29.36 27.78 2.01
C ARG A 137 -28.31 27.02 1.22
N CYS A 138 -27.76 27.61 0.18
CA CYS A 138 -26.75 26.99 -0.68
C CYS A 138 -25.56 26.46 0.15
N ALA A 139 -25.11 25.25 -0.20
CA ALA A 139 -24.00 24.55 0.47
C ALA A 139 -22.63 25.12 0.08
N ARG A 140 -22.51 25.84 -1.04
CA ARG A 140 -21.27 26.44 -1.52
C ARG A 140 -20.93 27.70 -0.73
N ARG A 141 -20.16 27.51 0.35
CA ARG A 141 -19.64 28.59 1.19
C ARG A 141 -18.18 28.33 1.57
N SER A 142 -17.31 29.26 1.23
CA SER A 142 -15.89 29.31 1.61
C SER A 142 -15.56 30.72 2.12
N LYS A 143 -14.31 30.95 2.55
CA LYS A 143 -13.84 32.30 2.92
C LYS A 143 -13.98 33.30 1.78
N ASN A 144 -13.84 32.84 0.53
CA ASN A 144 -13.78 33.68 -0.67
C ASN A 144 -15.08 33.68 -1.49
N LEU A 145 -16.05 32.82 -1.15
CA LEU A 145 -17.32 32.70 -1.86
C LEU A 145 -18.44 32.33 -0.90
N SER A 146 -19.44 33.19 -0.74
CA SER A 146 -20.65 32.87 0.03
C SER A 146 -21.88 32.98 -0.86
N CYS A 147 -22.31 31.86 -1.42
CA CYS A 147 -23.47 31.85 -2.32
C CYS A 147 -24.78 32.21 -1.58
N ASN A 148 -25.59 33.05 -2.23
CA ASN A 148 -26.84 33.60 -1.69
C ASN A 148 -28.10 32.78 -2.06
N GLY A 149 -27.95 31.69 -2.82
CA GLY A 149 -29.06 30.82 -3.16
C GLY A 149 -29.75 30.22 -1.93
N ARG A 150 -31.08 30.25 -1.91
CA ARG A 150 -31.95 29.79 -0.83
C ARG A 150 -33.18 29.09 -1.41
N VAL A 151 -33.74 28.18 -0.64
CA VAL A 151 -35.02 27.53 -0.96
C VAL A 151 -35.85 27.50 0.32
N THR A 152 -37.12 27.82 0.21
CA THR A 152 -38.09 27.66 1.30
C THR A 152 -39.00 26.50 0.95
N GLU A 153 -39.08 25.53 1.84
CA GLU A 153 -40.00 24.40 1.76
C GLU A 153 -41.15 24.66 2.73
N SER A 154 -42.38 24.59 2.22
CA SER A 154 -43.61 24.77 2.99
C SER A 154 -44.13 23.43 3.50
N LEU A 155 -45.01 23.45 4.51
CA LEU A 155 -45.57 22.25 5.12
C LEU A 155 -46.37 21.36 4.13
N ASP A 156 -46.88 21.96 3.06
CA ASP A 156 -47.60 21.31 1.96
C ASP A 156 -46.66 20.66 0.92
N GLY A 157 -45.34 20.67 1.16
CA GLY A 157 -44.33 20.11 0.26
C GLY A 157 -43.97 21.01 -0.92
N THR A 158 -44.45 22.25 -0.97
CA THR A 158 -44.10 23.20 -2.02
C THR A 158 -42.73 23.86 -1.77
N PHE A 159 -41.98 24.09 -2.85
CA PHE A 159 -40.65 24.70 -2.79
C PHE A 159 -40.62 26.05 -3.51
N VAL A 160 -40.12 27.08 -2.81
CA VAL A 160 -39.98 28.44 -3.34
C VAL A 160 -38.50 28.83 -3.37
N ARG A 161 -38.00 29.16 -4.56
CA ARG A 161 -36.63 29.70 -4.72
C ARG A 161 -36.52 31.10 -4.15
N GLY A 162 -35.40 31.38 -3.49
CA GLY A 162 -35.03 32.72 -3.07
C GLY A 162 -33.53 32.97 -3.26
N GLY A 163 -33.15 34.21 -3.55
CA GLY A 163 -31.74 34.56 -3.80
C GLY A 163 -31.18 33.98 -5.10
N ILE A 164 -30.06 34.55 -5.56
CA ILE A 164 -29.42 34.19 -6.83
C ILE A 164 -28.16 33.37 -6.53
N HIS A 165 -27.95 32.30 -7.31
CA HIS A 165 -26.71 31.53 -7.26
C HIS A 165 -25.59 32.26 -7.99
N ILE A 166 -24.43 32.32 -7.33
CA ILE A 166 -23.16 32.79 -7.90
C ILE A 166 -22.14 31.65 -7.99
N CYS A 167 -22.61 30.40 -7.85
CA CYS A 167 -21.79 29.20 -7.89
C CYS A 167 -22.25 28.31 -9.04
N HIS A 168 -21.32 27.56 -9.62
CA HIS A 168 -21.66 26.58 -10.62
C HIS A 168 -22.38 25.37 -9.99
N PRO A 169 -23.46 24.89 -10.62
CA PRO A 169 -24.11 23.65 -10.21
C PRO A 169 -23.17 22.45 -10.41
N GLN A 170 -23.43 21.38 -9.66
CA GLN A 170 -22.74 20.10 -9.88
C GLN A 170 -23.61 19.19 -10.75
N MET A 171 -23.01 18.45 -11.68
CA MET A 171 -23.70 17.36 -12.36
C MET A 171 -24.08 16.25 -11.37
N ASN A 172 -25.34 15.84 -11.37
CA ASN A 172 -25.89 14.71 -10.61
C ASN A 172 -25.44 14.62 -9.13
N PRO A 173 -25.63 15.69 -8.32
CA PRO A 173 -25.19 15.70 -6.94
C PRO A 173 -25.99 14.71 -6.08
N SER A 174 -27.23 14.43 -6.46
CA SER A 174 -28.14 13.55 -5.72
C SER A 174 -27.59 12.13 -5.62
N THR A 175 -27.23 11.53 -6.75
CA THR A 175 -26.69 10.16 -6.82
C THR A 175 -25.43 10.02 -5.96
N SER A 176 -24.52 11.00 -6.05
CA SER A 176 -23.27 11.00 -5.28
C SER A 176 -23.50 11.11 -3.77
N LEU A 177 -24.49 11.89 -3.35
CA LEU A 177 -24.87 12.04 -1.95
C LEU A 177 -25.59 10.79 -1.43
N GLU A 178 -26.42 10.15 -2.26
CA GLU A 178 -27.09 8.89 -1.98
C GLU A 178 -26.07 7.76 -1.78
N VAL A 179 -25.11 7.57 -2.68
CA VAL A 179 -24.03 6.58 -2.50
C VAL A 179 -23.30 6.79 -1.17
N ARG A 180 -22.94 8.04 -0.83
CA ARG A 180 -22.25 8.34 0.45
C ARG A 180 -23.13 8.07 1.66
N ARG A 181 -24.44 8.32 1.58
CA ARG A 181 -25.40 8.00 2.64
C ARG A 181 -25.51 6.49 2.79
N ASP A 182 -25.69 5.77 1.68
CA ASP A 182 -25.94 4.34 1.65
C ASP A 182 -24.71 3.56 2.12
N VAL A 183 -23.49 3.99 1.75
CA VAL A 183 -22.24 3.45 2.32
C VAL A 183 -22.26 3.53 3.86
N LYS A 184 -22.71 4.64 4.45
CA LYS A 184 -22.78 4.78 5.92
C LYS A 184 -23.88 3.94 6.56
N GLN A 185 -24.93 3.58 5.83
CA GLN A 185 -26.01 2.73 6.32
C GLN A 185 -25.61 1.26 6.20
N GLU A 186 -25.18 0.82 5.02
CA GLU A 186 -24.78 -0.55 4.73
C GLU A 186 -23.56 -0.99 5.54
N THR A 187 -22.61 -0.09 5.80
CA THR A 187 -21.42 -0.41 6.61
C THR A 187 -21.75 -0.81 8.05
N VAL A 188 -22.89 -0.34 8.59
CA VAL A 188 -23.39 -0.70 9.93
C VAL A 188 -24.12 -2.03 9.89
N LYS A 189 -24.92 -2.27 8.84
CA LYS A 189 -25.65 -3.53 8.63
C LYS A 189 -24.70 -4.72 8.34
N ARG A 190 -23.58 -4.45 7.65
CA ARG A 190 -22.60 -5.43 7.19
C ARG A 190 -21.22 -5.16 7.82
N PRO A 191 -21.02 -5.45 9.12
CA PRO A 191 -19.77 -5.13 9.82
C PRO A 191 -18.55 -5.86 9.25
N ASN A 192 -18.72 -7.07 8.71
CA ASN A 192 -17.65 -7.94 8.22
C ASN A 192 -17.27 -7.72 6.75
N THR A 193 -18.04 -6.94 5.98
CA THR A 193 -17.71 -6.63 4.57
C THR A 193 -16.72 -5.47 4.50
N SER A 194 -15.74 -5.50 3.60
CA SER A 194 -14.79 -4.38 3.47
C SER A 194 -15.51 -3.08 3.04
N GLY A 195 -15.02 -1.92 3.49
CA GLY A 195 -15.57 -0.63 3.06
C GLY A 195 -15.35 -0.35 1.57
N LEU A 196 -14.31 -0.94 0.96
CA LEU A 196 -14.07 -0.88 -0.48
C LEU A 196 -15.15 -1.65 -1.23
N THR A 197 -15.41 -2.91 -0.86
CA THR A 197 -16.43 -3.74 -1.49
C THR A 197 -17.82 -3.09 -1.43
N ILE A 198 -18.22 -2.55 -0.27
CA ILE A 198 -19.49 -1.81 -0.16
C ILE A 198 -19.50 -0.58 -1.08
N GLY A 199 -18.39 0.15 -1.16
CA GLY A 199 -18.26 1.30 -2.04
C GLY A 199 -18.34 0.92 -3.52
N GLU A 200 -17.65 -0.14 -3.94
CA GLU A 200 -17.66 -0.66 -5.31
C GLU A 200 -19.06 -1.11 -5.72
N GLU A 201 -19.72 -1.95 -4.91
CA GLU A 201 -21.08 -2.43 -5.16
C GLU A 201 -22.05 -1.26 -5.36
N LEU A 202 -21.99 -0.24 -4.49
CA LEU A 202 -22.88 0.92 -4.57
C LEU A 202 -22.53 1.87 -5.72
N LEU A 203 -21.27 1.97 -6.13
CA LEU A 203 -20.88 2.73 -7.30
C LEU A 203 -21.39 2.05 -8.58
N ILE A 204 -21.18 0.74 -8.71
CA ILE A 204 -21.61 -0.05 -9.89
C ILE A 204 -23.14 -0.06 -10.00
N HIS A 205 -23.85 -0.10 -8.87
CA HIS A 205 -25.31 -0.07 -8.87
C HIS A 205 -25.89 1.31 -9.24
N ASN A 206 -25.22 2.40 -8.86
CA ASN A 206 -25.78 3.76 -8.99
C ASN A 206 -25.22 4.57 -10.17
N PHE A 207 -24.13 4.14 -10.79
CA PHE A 207 -23.50 4.78 -11.95
C PHE A 207 -23.29 3.77 -13.07
N ASN A 208 -23.40 4.23 -14.32
CA ASN A 208 -23.02 3.41 -15.48
C ASN A 208 -21.50 3.14 -15.42
N PRO A 209 -21.01 1.91 -15.66
CA PRO A 209 -19.57 1.61 -15.77
C PRO A 209 -18.75 2.61 -16.59
N GLN A 210 -19.33 3.11 -17.69
CA GLN A 210 -18.68 4.09 -18.58
C GLN A 210 -18.53 5.48 -17.93
N GLU A 211 -19.34 5.79 -16.92
CA GLU A 211 -19.38 7.07 -16.21
C GLU A 211 -18.41 7.14 -15.02
N LEU A 212 -17.92 5.99 -14.52
CA LEU A 212 -17.08 5.94 -13.30
C LEU A 212 -15.77 6.72 -13.44
N ASP A 213 -15.14 6.69 -14.63
CA ASP A 213 -13.83 7.32 -14.86
C ASP A 213 -13.91 8.71 -15.47
N LEU A 214 -15.09 9.12 -15.97
CA LEU A 214 -15.26 10.35 -16.75
C LEU A 214 -15.81 11.53 -15.92
N HIS A 215 -16.47 11.28 -14.79
CA HIS A 215 -17.21 12.32 -14.08
C HIS A 215 -16.52 12.82 -12.80
N THR A 216 -16.27 14.13 -12.73
CA THR A 216 -15.69 14.83 -11.58
C THR A 216 -16.49 14.72 -10.28
N ASN A 217 -17.76 14.33 -10.34
CA ASN A 217 -18.62 14.21 -9.15
C ASN A 217 -18.76 12.77 -8.63
N VAL A 218 -18.31 11.75 -9.37
CA VAL A 218 -18.32 10.36 -8.89
C VAL A 218 -17.44 10.27 -7.63
N PRO A 219 -17.98 9.77 -6.50
CA PRO A 219 -17.18 9.62 -5.29
C PRO A 219 -16.02 8.65 -5.51
N LYS A 220 -14.79 9.10 -5.26
CA LYS A 220 -13.62 8.22 -5.27
C LYS A 220 -13.82 7.07 -4.29
N LEU A 221 -13.60 5.84 -4.75
CA LEU A 221 -13.78 4.63 -3.97
C LEU A 221 -13.02 4.66 -2.63
N LYS A 222 -11.76 5.12 -2.65
CA LYS A 222 -10.95 5.35 -1.44
C LYS A 222 -11.69 6.18 -0.39
N ASN A 223 -12.31 7.29 -0.81
CA ASN A 223 -13.02 8.19 0.11
C ASN A 223 -14.28 7.53 0.68
N LEU A 224 -14.95 6.67 -0.10
CA LEU A 224 -16.09 5.89 0.39
C LEU A 224 -15.65 4.88 1.45
N ALA A 225 -14.55 4.16 1.22
CA ALA A 225 -14.00 3.22 2.18
C ALA A 225 -13.56 3.92 3.49
N GLU A 226 -12.94 5.09 3.41
CA GLU A 226 -12.60 5.90 4.58
C GLU A 226 -13.85 6.34 5.37
N GLN A 227 -14.92 6.75 4.67
CA GLN A 227 -16.19 7.11 5.31
C GLN A 227 -16.85 5.92 6.00
N ALA A 228 -16.84 4.75 5.36
CA ALA A 228 -17.32 3.50 5.93
C ALA A 228 -16.55 3.17 7.23
N ASN A 229 -15.22 3.22 7.18
CA ASN A 229 -14.34 2.95 8.31
C ASN A 229 -14.54 3.95 9.46
N TYR A 230 -14.70 5.24 9.15
CA TYR A 230 -14.98 6.28 10.16
C TYR A 230 -16.33 6.05 10.84
N LYS A 231 -17.36 5.67 10.07
CA LYS A 231 -18.69 5.35 10.60
C LYS A 231 -18.63 4.14 11.53
N ARG A 232 -17.94 3.06 11.11
CA ARG A 232 -17.70 1.86 11.94
C ARG A 232 -16.92 2.15 13.21
N ARG A 233 -15.95 3.06 13.18
CA ARG A 233 -15.17 3.41 14.37
C ARG A 233 -16.05 3.81 15.55
N LYS A 234 -17.20 4.43 15.30
CA LYS A 234 -18.16 4.85 16.34
C LYS A 234 -18.96 3.68 16.94
N THR A 235 -19.02 2.55 16.25
CA THR A 235 -19.74 1.35 16.70
C THR A 235 -18.79 0.26 17.20
N ARG A 236 -17.47 0.50 17.17
CA ARG A 236 -16.49 -0.47 17.65
C ARG A 236 -16.51 -0.52 19.18
N PRO A 237 -16.33 -1.72 19.76
CA PRO A 237 -16.11 -1.88 21.20
C PRO A 237 -14.94 -1.05 21.71
N ILE A 238 -14.93 -0.82 23.03
CA ILE A 238 -13.81 -0.19 23.72
C ILE A 238 -12.58 -1.08 23.55
N GLU A 239 -11.42 -0.45 23.35
CA GLU A 239 -10.15 -1.16 23.22
C GLU A 239 -9.81 -1.86 24.53
N PRO A 240 -9.33 -3.12 24.51
CA PRO A 240 -8.95 -3.83 25.72
C PRO A 240 -7.78 -3.14 26.43
N GLU A 241 -7.79 -3.16 27.76
CA GLU A 241 -6.73 -2.58 28.60
C GLU A 241 -5.65 -3.62 28.98
N ASP A 242 -6.03 -4.89 29.09
CA ASP A 242 -5.17 -6.02 29.46
C ASP A 242 -5.42 -7.25 28.58
N LEU A 243 -4.63 -8.31 28.77
CA LEU A 243 -4.70 -9.54 27.96
C LEU A 243 -5.90 -10.45 28.27
N ASP A 244 -6.66 -10.18 29.33
CA ASP A 244 -7.80 -10.98 29.81
C ASP A 244 -9.15 -10.55 29.22
N PHE A 245 -9.13 -9.67 28.21
CA PHE A 245 -10.31 -9.28 27.46
C PHE A 245 -11.06 -10.44 26.80
N GLN A 246 -12.38 -10.34 26.73
CA GLN A 246 -13.19 -11.30 25.98
C GLN A 246 -13.26 -10.92 24.50
N LEU A 247 -13.20 -11.92 23.63
CA LEU A 247 -13.38 -11.71 22.19
C LEU A 247 -14.88 -11.59 21.89
N LEU A 248 -15.25 -10.52 21.20
CA LEU A 248 -16.62 -10.29 20.77
C LEU A 248 -16.84 -10.99 19.43
N ALA A 249 -17.38 -12.21 19.50
CA ALA A 249 -17.54 -13.10 18.35
C ALA A 249 -18.30 -12.45 17.18
N ASP A 250 -19.26 -11.56 17.46
CA ASP A 250 -20.04 -10.84 16.44
C ASP A 250 -19.18 -9.97 15.50
N PHE A 251 -17.98 -9.58 15.94
CA PHE A 251 -17.02 -8.77 15.16
C PHE A 251 -15.92 -9.61 14.50
N ILE A 252 -15.97 -10.93 14.63
CA ILE A 252 -15.02 -11.85 14.04
C ILE A 252 -15.80 -12.72 13.05
N PRO A 253 -15.38 -12.82 11.79
CA PRO A 253 -16.03 -13.72 10.86
C PRO A 253 -16.07 -15.16 11.44
N PRO A 254 -17.17 -15.90 11.21
CA PRO A 254 -17.26 -17.29 11.66
C PRO A 254 -16.06 -18.10 11.16
N ASP A 255 -15.56 -19.00 12.00
CA ASP A 255 -14.43 -19.87 11.69
C ASP A 255 -13.14 -19.14 11.27
N PHE A 256 -13.01 -17.84 11.57
CA PHE A 256 -11.79 -17.10 11.29
C PHE A 256 -10.79 -17.16 12.45
N LEU A 257 -11.25 -17.10 13.70
CA LEU A 257 -10.42 -17.36 14.87
C LEU A 257 -10.17 -18.86 15.00
N GLN A 258 -8.91 -19.27 14.90
CA GLN A 258 -8.50 -20.68 14.92
C GLN A 258 -8.03 -21.13 16.30
N ARG A 259 -7.25 -20.30 17.01
CA ARG A 259 -6.68 -20.61 18.32
C ARG A 259 -6.52 -19.35 19.18
N ASP A 260 -6.71 -19.51 20.48
CA ASP A 260 -6.36 -18.55 21.53
C ASP A 260 -5.33 -19.22 22.45
N LEU A 261 -4.05 -18.85 22.29
CA LEU A 261 -2.94 -19.47 23.00
C LEU A 261 -2.52 -18.60 24.19
N ARG A 262 -2.40 -19.20 25.37
CA ARG A 262 -1.86 -18.54 26.57
C ARG A 262 -0.58 -19.23 27.05
N ILE A 263 0.53 -18.47 27.13
CA ILE A 263 1.87 -18.99 27.43
C ILE A 263 2.60 -17.97 28.32
N ASP A 264 2.96 -18.35 29.55
CA ASP A 264 3.70 -17.50 30.51
C ASP A 264 3.19 -16.04 30.59
N GLY A 265 1.87 -15.87 30.73
CA GLY A 265 1.23 -14.57 30.78
C GLY A 265 1.27 -13.78 29.46
N ALA A 266 1.58 -14.44 28.33
CA ALA A 266 1.32 -13.94 26.98
C ALA A 266 0.05 -14.58 26.44
N ARG A 267 -0.68 -13.84 25.61
CA ARG A 267 -1.80 -14.31 24.80
C ARG A 267 -1.53 -14.08 23.31
N HIS A 268 -1.78 -15.10 22.49
CA HIS A 268 -1.60 -15.03 21.04
C HIS A 268 -2.84 -15.58 20.33
N LEU A 269 -3.44 -14.79 19.44
CA LEU A 269 -4.66 -15.14 18.73
C LEU A 269 -4.33 -15.45 17.27
N ILE A 270 -4.62 -16.67 16.81
CA ILE A 270 -4.36 -17.13 15.44
C ILE A 270 -5.65 -17.03 14.65
N PHE A 271 -5.59 -16.35 13.51
CA PHE A 271 -6.68 -16.17 12.57
C PHE A 271 -6.33 -16.69 11.17
N SER A 272 -7.24 -17.45 10.58
CA SER A 272 -7.19 -17.95 9.22
C SER A 272 -8.54 -18.53 8.85
N THR A 273 -8.85 -18.65 7.55
CA THR A 273 -9.96 -19.48 7.07
C THR A 273 -9.46 -20.87 6.66
N GLN A 274 -10.37 -21.83 6.51
CA GLN A 274 -10.01 -23.17 6.02
C GLN A 274 -9.39 -23.14 4.61
N ASN A 275 -9.88 -22.25 3.75
CA ASN A 275 -9.32 -22.04 2.41
C ASN A 275 -7.89 -21.52 2.49
N MET A 276 -7.62 -20.54 3.37
CA MET A 276 -6.28 -19.99 3.56
C MET A 276 -5.31 -21.04 4.12
N LEU A 277 -5.74 -21.86 5.08
CA LEU A 277 -4.94 -22.98 5.60
C LEU A 277 -4.62 -24.00 4.50
N SER A 278 -5.61 -24.35 3.68
CA SER A 278 -5.43 -25.26 2.54
C SER A 278 -4.44 -24.71 1.51
N LEU A 279 -4.44 -23.40 1.28
CA LEU A 279 -3.49 -22.72 0.41
C LEU A 279 -2.08 -22.64 1.03
N LEU A 280 -1.95 -22.64 2.36
CA LEU A 280 -0.66 -22.55 3.04
C LEU A 280 0.09 -23.88 3.12
N GLY A 281 -0.62 -25.01 3.22
CA GLY A 281 0.00 -26.33 3.37
C GLY A 281 0.72 -26.86 2.11
N ARG A 282 0.25 -26.45 0.92
CA ARG A 282 0.74 -26.87 -0.40
C ARG A 282 2.10 -26.27 -0.83
N PRO A 283 2.34 -24.95 -0.72
CA PRO A 283 3.54 -24.32 -1.26
C PRO A 283 4.81 -24.71 -0.52
N LYS A 284 5.92 -24.73 -1.27
CA LYS A 284 7.26 -25.03 -0.75
C LYS A 284 7.94 -23.85 -0.05
N SER A 285 7.42 -22.64 -0.23
CA SER A 285 8.04 -21.41 0.29
C SER A 285 7.04 -20.63 1.11
N TRP A 286 7.38 -20.38 2.38
CA TRP A 286 6.63 -19.46 3.24
C TRP A 286 7.42 -18.18 3.46
N TYR A 287 6.70 -17.07 3.65
CA TYR A 287 7.26 -15.78 4.02
C TYR A 287 6.65 -15.36 5.34
N GLN A 288 7.48 -14.93 6.28
CA GLN A 288 7.06 -14.56 7.63
C GLN A 288 7.36 -13.08 7.86
N ASP A 289 6.34 -12.32 8.24
CA ASP A 289 6.45 -10.86 8.46
C ASP A 289 5.81 -10.45 9.80
N GLY A 290 6.34 -9.40 10.41
CA GLY A 290 5.87 -8.85 11.68
C GLY A 290 5.59 -7.36 11.58
N SER A 291 4.32 -6.98 11.48
CA SER A 291 3.89 -5.58 11.40
C SER A 291 3.50 -4.99 12.76
N PHE A 292 4.01 -3.79 13.06
CA PHE A 292 3.73 -3.05 14.30
C PHE A 292 2.62 -2.00 14.14
N ARG A 293 2.44 -1.44 12.94
CA ARG A 293 1.62 -0.24 12.70
C ARG A 293 0.11 -0.46 12.88
N LEU A 294 -0.32 -1.72 12.87
CA LEU A 294 -1.74 -2.11 12.87
C LEU A 294 -2.29 -2.48 14.24
N VAL A 295 -1.43 -2.53 15.28
CA VAL A 295 -1.78 -3.14 16.55
C VAL A 295 -1.71 -2.12 17.69
N LYS A 296 -2.72 -2.17 18.56
CA LYS A 296 -2.74 -1.41 19.81
C LYS A 296 -2.43 -2.33 20.98
N ARG A 297 -1.95 -1.72 22.07
CA ARG A 297 -1.85 -2.41 23.37
C ARG A 297 -3.21 -2.99 23.73
N PRO A 298 -3.25 -4.19 24.34
CA PRO A 298 -2.13 -4.92 24.97
C PRO A 298 -1.31 -5.81 24.00
N SER A 299 -1.71 -5.90 22.73
CA SER A 299 -0.95 -6.65 21.73
C SER A 299 0.27 -5.85 21.25
N HIS A 300 1.36 -6.55 20.93
CA HIS A 300 2.63 -5.92 20.54
C HIS A 300 2.84 -5.89 19.02
N ARG A 301 2.32 -6.88 18.29
CA ARG A 301 2.45 -6.96 16.83
C ARG A 301 1.44 -7.89 16.19
N LEU A 302 1.26 -7.69 14.88
CA LEU A 302 0.59 -8.61 13.98
C LEU A 302 1.69 -9.39 13.25
N TYR A 303 1.80 -10.67 13.53
CA TYR A 303 2.66 -11.60 12.81
C TYR A 303 1.84 -12.30 11.72
N SER A 304 2.39 -12.46 10.53
CA SER A 304 1.69 -13.12 9.42
C SER A 304 2.58 -14.07 8.65
N ILE A 305 1.96 -15.12 8.13
CA ILE A 305 2.59 -16.11 7.24
C ILE A 305 1.93 -15.96 5.87
N HIS A 306 2.76 -15.82 4.86
CA HIS A 306 2.36 -15.57 3.49
C HIS A 306 2.91 -16.66 2.57
N SER A 307 2.25 -16.84 1.44
CA SER A 307 2.78 -17.61 0.31
C SER A 307 2.39 -16.94 -1.00
N PHE A 308 3.11 -17.27 -2.06
CA PHE A 308 2.62 -17.05 -3.40
C PHE A 308 1.50 -18.04 -3.73
N VAL A 309 0.41 -17.51 -4.26
CA VAL A 309 -0.76 -18.24 -4.74
C VAL A 309 -0.93 -17.90 -6.20
N GLU A 310 -1.08 -18.93 -7.03
CA GLU A 310 -1.35 -18.79 -8.46
C GLU A 310 -2.86 -18.92 -8.71
N SER A 311 -3.42 -17.98 -9.45
CA SER A 311 -4.80 -18.03 -9.92
C SER A 311 -4.88 -17.41 -11.31
N ALA A 312 -5.47 -18.13 -12.26
CA ALA A 312 -5.64 -17.68 -13.65
C ALA A 312 -4.33 -17.14 -14.28
N SER A 313 -3.22 -17.88 -14.10
CA SER A 313 -1.88 -17.50 -14.57
C SER A 313 -1.26 -16.27 -13.92
N VAL A 314 -1.91 -15.69 -12.90
CA VAL A 314 -1.37 -14.59 -12.09
C VAL A 314 -0.88 -15.14 -10.76
N ILE A 315 0.38 -14.86 -10.43
CA ILE A 315 0.98 -15.22 -9.16
C ILE A 315 0.93 -14.01 -8.23
N LYS A 316 0.23 -14.12 -7.10
CA LYS A 316 0.16 -13.05 -6.08
C LYS A 316 0.63 -13.56 -4.74
N GLN A 317 1.34 -12.71 -3.99
CA GLN A 317 1.62 -13.01 -2.59
C GLN A 317 0.38 -12.73 -1.75
N ALA A 318 -0.04 -13.70 -0.95
CA ALA A 318 -1.19 -13.57 -0.06
C ALA A 318 -0.80 -13.89 1.38
N SER A 319 -1.32 -13.09 2.33
CA SER A 319 -1.27 -13.40 3.76
C SER A 319 -2.30 -14.50 4.05
N LEU A 320 -1.83 -15.65 4.54
CA LEU A 320 -2.65 -16.85 4.74
C LEU A 320 -2.84 -17.20 6.21
N VAL A 321 -2.03 -16.66 7.11
CA VAL A 321 -2.27 -16.74 8.56
C VAL A 321 -1.94 -15.38 9.18
N PHE A 322 -2.78 -14.95 10.11
CA PHE A 322 -2.59 -13.75 10.90
C PHE A 322 -2.53 -14.11 12.38
N VAL A 323 -1.61 -13.50 13.11
CA VAL A 323 -1.41 -13.78 14.54
C VAL A 323 -1.25 -12.47 15.30
N LEU A 324 -2.21 -12.15 16.16
CA LEU A 324 -2.03 -11.07 17.13
C LEU A 324 -1.21 -11.61 18.29
N MET A 325 0.01 -11.07 18.46
CA MET A 325 0.94 -11.53 19.48
C MET A 325 1.17 -10.46 20.54
N SER A 326 1.06 -10.84 21.81
CA SER A 326 1.31 -9.96 22.96
C SER A 326 2.76 -9.99 23.45
N LYS A 327 3.56 -11.00 23.06
CA LYS A 327 5.00 -11.11 23.30
C LYS A 327 5.70 -11.68 22.06
N LYS A 328 7.03 -11.49 21.97
CA LYS A 328 7.85 -11.87 20.81
C LYS A 328 9.08 -12.70 21.17
N ARG A 329 8.98 -13.54 22.21
CA ARG A 329 10.07 -14.44 22.60
C ARG A 329 10.12 -15.61 21.61
N SER A 330 11.27 -16.29 21.52
CA SER A 330 11.39 -17.47 20.64
C SER A 330 10.35 -18.54 20.99
N VAL A 331 10.11 -18.79 22.29
CA VAL A 331 9.06 -19.73 22.75
C VAL A 331 7.65 -19.32 22.31
N ASP A 332 7.36 -18.02 22.20
CA ASP A 332 6.04 -17.55 21.74
C ASP A 332 5.84 -17.90 20.26
N TYR A 333 6.84 -17.63 19.42
CA TYR A 333 6.84 -17.98 18.00
C TYR A 333 6.78 -19.48 17.77
N GLU A 334 7.57 -20.25 18.53
CA GLU A 334 7.60 -21.70 18.41
C GLU A 334 6.20 -22.29 18.65
N ARG A 335 5.53 -21.85 19.72
CA ARG A 335 4.18 -22.32 20.07
C ARG A 335 3.13 -21.90 19.05
N VAL A 336 3.24 -20.68 18.50
CA VAL A 336 2.40 -20.22 17.40
C VAL A 336 2.60 -21.09 16.16
N LEU A 337 3.84 -21.31 15.72
CA LEU A 337 4.15 -22.13 14.54
C LEU A 337 3.72 -23.58 14.72
N ARG A 338 3.90 -24.17 15.91
CA ARG A 338 3.38 -25.52 16.24
C ARG A 338 1.86 -25.57 16.26
N ALA A 339 1.18 -24.49 16.65
CA ALA A 339 -0.27 -24.43 16.58
C ALA A 339 -0.76 -24.30 15.14
N VAL A 340 -0.10 -23.48 14.31
CA VAL A 340 -0.41 -23.34 12.88
C VAL A 340 -0.23 -24.67 12.16
N THR A 341 0.89 -25.36 12.35
CA THR A 341 1.14 -26.68 11.71
C THR A 341 0.07 -27.72 12.06
N LYS A 342 -0.45 -27.72 13.29
CA LYS A 342 -1.56 -28.59 13.70
C LYS A 342 -2.90 -28.26 13.03
N LEU A 343 -3.05 -27.06 12.46
CA LEU A 343 -4.24 -26.67 11.69
C LEU A 343 -4.14 -27.07 10.22
N LEU A 344 -2.94 -27.42 9.74
CA LEU A 344 -2.69 -27.80 8.35
C LEU A 344 -2.87 -29.31 8.17
N THR A 345 -3.47 -29.70 7.05
CA THR A 345 -3.60 -31.12 6.66
C THR A 345 -2.29 -31.69 6.10
N GLU A 346 -1.49 -30.83 5.49
CA GLU A 346 -0.18 -31.14 4.91
C GLU A 346 0.76 -29.95 5.13
N VAL A 347 2.07 -30.22 5.20
CA VAL A 347 3.10 -29.19 5.41
C VAL A 347 4.26 -29.49 4.47
N ASN A 348 4.20 -28.92 3.26
CA ASN A 348 5.19 -29.17 2.20
C ASN A 348 6.27 -28.08 2.13
N VAL A 349 6.40 -27.25 3.17
CA VAL A 349 7.35 -26.15 3.20
C VAL A 349 8.79 -26.69 3.19
N GLU A 350 9.58 -26.23 2.24
CA GLU A 350 11.01 -26.54 2.07
C GLU A 350 11.88 -25.30 2.36
N ARG A 351 11.28 -24.10 2.31
CA ARG A 351 11.94 -22.84 2.55
C ARG A 351 11.06 -21.86 3.34
N ILE A 352 11.68 -21.17 4.29
CA ILE A 352 11.06 -20.05 5.01
C ILE A 352 11.93 -18.81 4.85
N VAL A 353 11.33 -17.74 4.35
CA VAL A 353 11.96 -16.42 4.25
C VAL A 353 11.40 -15.54 5.38
N ALA A 354 12.29 -14.95 6.18
CA ALA A 354 11.87 -14.05 7.25
C ALA A 354 12.84 -12.89 7.42
N ASP A 355 12.39 -11.92 8.21
CA ASP A 355 13.21 -10.81 8.66
C ASP A 355 14.28 -11.25 9.64
N PHE A 356 15.26 -10.39 9.89
CA PHE A 356 16.40 -10.67 10.77
C PHE A 356 16.04 -10.50 12.25
N GLU A 357 14.99 -11.21 12.69
CA GLU A 357 14.59 -11.31 14.08
C GLU A 357 15.05 -12.64 14.68
N PRO A 358 16.02 -12.64 15.62
CA PRO A 358 16.59 -13.87 16.17
C PRO A 358 15.54 -14.84 16.76
N ALA A 359 14.51 -14.31 17.41
CA ALA A 359 13.45 -15.10 18.03
C ALA A 359 12.66 -15.94 17.01
N VAL A 360 12.35 -15.35 15.85
CA VAL A 360 11.66 -16.01 14.73
C VAL A 360 12.56 -17.08 14.13
N TRP A 361 13.83 -16.76 13.88
CA TRP A 361 14.79 -17.72 13.32
C TRP A 361 15.01 -18.93 14.21
N GLN A 362 15.19 -18.71 15.51
CA GLN A 362 15.36 -19.78 16.48
C GLN A 362 14.10 -20.65 16.56
N ALA A 363 12.92 -20.03 16.63
CA ALA A 363 11.66 -20.76 16.68
C ALA A 363 11.39 -21.57 15.40
N THR A 364 11.66 -20.99 14.24
CA THR A 364 11.49 -21.66 12.95
C THR A 364 12.41 -22.86 12.82
N LYS A 365 13.68 -22.74 13.22
CA LYS A 365 14.63 -23.87 13.22
C LYS A 365 14.19 -24.99 14.18
N GLU A 366 13.61 -24.63 15.33
CA GLU A 366 13.10 -25.59 16.31
C GLU A 366 11.84 -26.34 15.82
N VAL A 367 10.97 -25.68 15.06
CA VAL A 367 9.76 -26.29 14.51
C VAL A 367 10.02 -27.03 13.20
N PHE A 368 10.95 -26.52 12.38
CA PHE A 368 11.26 -27.01 11.04
C PHE A 368 12.77 -27.20 10.84
N PRO A 369 13.39 -28.20 11.49
CA PRO A 369 14.85 -28.35 11.49
C PRO A 369 15.45 -28.62 10.09
N ASN A 370 14.67 -29.19 9.17
CA ASN A 370 15.10 -29.55 7.82
C ASN A 370 14.71 -28.50 6.75
N VAL A 371 14.08 -27.38 7.15
CA VAL A 371 13.61 -26.35 6.23
C VAL A 371 14.68 -25.29 6.05
N ALA A 372 14.93 -24.90 4.79
CA ALA A 372 15.91 -23.88 4.48
C ALA A 372 15.44 -22.50 5.01
N MET A 373 16.17 -21.95 5.96
CA MET A 373 15.93 -20.61 6.47
C MET A 373 16.66 -19.57 5.62
N GLN A 374 15.93 -18.56 5.17
CA GLN A 374 16.46 -17.48 4.35
C GLN A 374 16.12 -16.10 4.90
N GLY A 375 17.09 -15.19 4.85
CA GLY A 375 16.89 -13.77 5.17
C GLY A 375 16.28 -12.99 4.02
N CYS A 376 15.41 -12.03 4.34
CA CYS A 376 14.83 -11.13 3.34
C CYS A 376 15.86 -10.09 2.85
N LEU A 377 16.09 -10.04 1.54
CA LEU A 377 16.96 -9.04 0.89
C LEU A 377 16.56 -7.61 1.22
N LEU A 378 15.28 -7.28 1.14
CA LEU A 378 14.82 -5.93 1.41
C LEU A 378 15.12 -5.51 2.85
N HIS A 379 14.86 -6.40 3.81
CA HIS A 379 15.16 -6.11 5.22
C HIS A 379 16.66 -6.05 5.49
N PHE A 380 17.48 -6.82 4.78
CA PHE A 380 18.94 -6.69 4.83
C PHE A 380 19.34 -5.28 4.41
N THR A 381 18.91 -4.86 3.22
CA THR A 381 19.22 -3.54 2.67
C THR A 381 18.71 -2.42 3.56
N GLN A 382 17.50 -2.54 4.11
CA GLN A 382 16.97 -1.58 5.07
C GLN A 382 17.79 -1.52 6.37
N CYS A 383 18.30 -2.65 6.88
CA CYS A 383 19.16 -2.64 8.06
C CYS A 383 20.47 -1.89 7.80
N ILE A 384 21.09 -2.12 6.64
CA ILE A 384 22.30 -1.40 6.24
C ILE A 384 22.00 0.09 6.03
N TYR A 385 20.90 0.43 5.36
CA TYR A 385 20.52 1.81 5.11
C TYR A 385 20.20 2.57 6.40
N ARG A 386 19.46 1.97 7.34
CA ARG A 386 19.26 2.56 8.67
C ARG A 386 20.58 2.85 9.36
N LYS A 387 21.57 1.96 9.23
CA LYS A 387 22.90 2.21 9.79
C LYS A 387 23.62 3.38 9.11
N ILE A 388 23.52 3.48 7.78
CA ILE A 388 24.01 4.64 7.01
C ILE A 388 23.38 5.95 7.51
N GLN A 389 22.08 5.95 7.82
CA GLN A 389 21.38 7.11 8.36
C GLN A 389 21.83 7.45 9.79
N GLU A 390 21.91 6.45 10.68
CA GLU A 390 22.40 6.60 12.06
C GLU A 390 23.80 7.23 12.12
N LEU A 391 24.68 6.85 11.20
CA LEU A 391 26.04 7.37 11.09
C LEU A 391 26.13 8.70 10.33
N GLY A 392 25.00 9.23 9.83
CA GLY A 392 24.96 10.48 9.07
C GLY A 392 25.64 10.41 7.68
N ILE A 393 25.83 9.21 7.13
CA ILE A 393 26.48 8.95 5.83
C ILE A 393 25.53 9.27 4.67
N GLN A 394 24.21 9.31 4.91
CA GLN A 394 23.19 9.54 3.89
C GLN A 394 23.44 10.78 3.01
N ASN A 395 23.97 11.87 3.59
CA ASN A 395 24.27 13.10 2.86
C ASN A 395 25.51 12.92 1.98
N ALA A 396 26.53 12.23 2.47
CA ALA A 396 27.71 11.86 1.68
C ALA A 396 27.30 10.96 0.51
N CYS A 397 26.39 10.01 0.70
CA CYS A 397 25.84 9.24 -0.42
C CYS A 397 25.12 10.10 -1.47
N MET A 398 24.62 11.30 -1.15
CA MET A 398 23.97 12.16 -2.17
C MET A 398 24.97 13.04 -2.92
N ASN A 399 26.07 13.40 -2.27
CA ASN A 399 27.00 14.42 -2.76
C ASN A 399 28.34 13.85 -3.24
N ASP A 400 28.70 12.64 -2.81
CA ASP A 400 29.91 11.94 -3.19
C ASP A 400 29.60 10.61 -3.93
N PRO A 401 29.90 10.53 -5.24
CA PRO A 401 29.71 9.33 -6.04
C PRO A 401 30.44 8.09 -5.50
N GLU A 402 31.64 8.25 -4.94
CA GLU A 402 32.44 7.12 -4.47
C GLU A 402 31.81 6.46 -3.24
N THR A 403 31.45 7.27 -2.23
CA THR A 403 30.69 6.84 -1.05
C THR A 403 29.36 6.19 -1.45
N ASN A 404 28.65 6.79 -2.42
CA ASN A 404 27.39 6.24 -2.90
C ASN A 404 27.57 4.85 -3.55
N VAL A 405 28.59 4.70 -4.39
CA VAL A 405 28.93 3.41 -5.01
C VAL A 405 29.33 2.38 -3.96
N LEU A 406 30.16 2.74 -2.99
CA LEU A 406 30.56 1.83 -1.91
C LEU A 406 29.34 1.34 -1.10
N CYS A 407 28.48 2.25 -0.65
CA CYS A 407 27.27 1.90 0.10
C CYS A 407 26.35 0.97 -0.69
N ARG A 408 26.15 1.24 -2.00
CA ARG A 408 25.36 0.36 -2.88
C ARG A 408 26.01 -1.01 -3.04
N LYS A 409 27.34 -1.09 -3.19
CA LYS A 409 28.06 -2.36 -3.25
C LYS A 409 27.91 -3.16 -1.95
N LEU A 410 28.00 -2.52 -0.79
CA LEU A 410 27.78 -3.17 0.51
C LEU A 410 26.34 -3.70 0.66
N MET A 411 25.34 -2.94 0.23
CA MET A 411 23.94 -3.40 0.20
C MET A 411 23.67 -4.50 -0.83
N SER A 412 24.56 -4.66 -1.82
CA SER A 412 24.44 -5.67 -2.88
C SER A 412 25.08 -7.01 -2.54
N LEU A 413 25.78 -7.15 -1.41
CA LEU A 413 26.45 -8.38 -0.99
C LEU A 413 25.57 -9.65 -1.05
N PRO A 414 24.26 -9.62 -0.70
CA PRO A 414 23.40 -10.79 -0.81
C PRO A 414 23.28 -11.36 -2.23
N LEU A 415 23.61 -10.58 -3.26
CA LEU A 415 23.54 -10.99 -4.66
C LEU A 415 24.75 -11.81 -5.10
N LEU A 416 25.73 -12.01 -4.22
CA LEU A 416 26.91 -12.83 -4.49
C LEU A 416 26.70 -14.27 -4.00
N PRO A 417 27.35 -15.26 -4.64
CA PRO A 417 27.52 -16.58 -4.07
C PRO A 417 28.07 -16.48 -2.64
N PRO A 418 27.56 -17.26 -1.66
CA PRO A 418 27.98 -17.17 -0.26
C PRO A 418 29.50 -17.17 -0.04
N GLU A 419 30.21 -18.00 -0.80
CA GLU A 419 31.67 -18.16 -0.76
C GLU A 419 32.45 -16.91 -1.21
N HIS A 420 31.80 -16.00 -1.95
CA HIS A 420 32.40 -14.76 -2.44
C HIS A 420 32.00 -13.52 -1.63
N ILE A 421 31.02 -13.63 -0.73
CA ILE A 421 30.55 -12.52 0.10
C ILE A 421 31.67 -11.97 0.98
N GLN A 422 32.33 -12.82 1.77
CA GLN A 422 33.38 -12.37 2.69
C GLN A 422 34.61 -11.83 1.94
N PRO A 423 35.17 -12.50 0.91
CA PRO A 423 36.27 -11.95 0.13
C PRO A 423 35.94 -10.60 -0.51
N MET A 424 34.72 -10.45 -1.07
CA MET A 424 34.29 -9.18 -1.65
C MET A 424 34.15 -8.09 -0.60
N PHE A 425 33.53 -8.39 0.55
CA PHE A 425 33.40 -7.44 1.65
C PHE A 425 34.78 -6.91 2.09
N VAL A 426 35.76 -7.80 2.32
CA VAL A 426 37.13 -7.41 2.68
C VAL A 426 37.77 -6.54 1.60
N SER A 427 37.53 -6.82 0.31
CA SER A 427 38.05 -6.01 -0.78
C SER A 427 37.40 -4.62 -0.85
N LEU A 428 36.11 -4.51 -0.53
CA LEU A 428 35.38 -3.23 -0.54
C LEU A 428 35.77 -2.33 0.63
N THR A 429 36.17 -2.92 1.77
CA THR A 429 36.45 -2.17 3.00
C THR A 429 37.94 -2.00 3.30
N ARG A 430 38.84 -2.50 2.43
CA ARG A 430 40.29 -2.50 2.67
C ARG A 430 40.87 -1.10 2.92
N ASP A 431 40.47 -0.14 2.08
CA ASP A 431 41.06 1.20 2.03
C ASP A 431 40.10 2.26 2.58
N VAL A 432 39.10 1.84 3.36
CA VAL A 432 38.15 2.77 3.99
C VAL A 432 38.83 3.47 5.16
N GLN A 433 39.22 4.73 4.94
CA GLN A 433 39.91 5.55 5.95
C GLN A 433 38.98 6.55 6.65
N GLU A 434 37.77 6.79 6.11
CA GLU A 434 36.81 7.68 6.74
C GLU A 434 36.15 7.00 7.95
N ASN A 435 36.26 7.64 9.13
CA ASN A 435 35.76 7.11 10.40
C ASN A 435 34.32 6.55 10.33
N ARG A 436 33.40 7.24 9.65
CA ARG A 436 31.99 6.81 9.56
C ARG A 436 31.81 5.58 8.67
N LEU A 437 32.53 5.51 7.55
CA LEU A 437 32.49 4.35 6.66
C LEU A 437 33.19 3.14 7.29
N ASP A 438 34.22 3.37 8.09
CA ASP A 438 34.84 2.31 8.90
C ASP A 438 33.87 1.78 9.97
N GLU A 439 33.14 2.65 10.67
CA GLU A 439 32.09 2.25 11.61
C GLU A 439 30.97 1.43 10.93
N LEU A 440 30.56 1.81 9.71
CA LEU A 440 29.61 1.04 8.92
C LEU A 440 30.17 -0.34 8.56
N SER A 441 31.43 -0.39 8.13
CA SER A 441 32.13 -1.63 7.78
C SER A 441 32.23 -2.56 9.00
N ASN A 442 32.62 -2.03 10.15
CA ASN A 442 32.70 -2.77 11.41
C ASN A 442 31.34 -3.32 11.85
N TYR A 443 30.26 -2.55 11.70
CA TYR A 443 28.91 -3.05 11.90
C TYR A 443 28.59 -4.22 10.97
N ILE A 444 28.90 -4.11 9.67
CA ILE A 444 28.61 -5.16 8.70
C ILE A 444 29.40 -6.43 9.00
N GLN A 445 30.69 -6.30 9.27
CA GLN A 445 31.57 -7.40 9.64
C GLN A 445 31.00 -8.17 10.86
N ARG A 446 30.62 -7.45 11.91
CA ARG A 446 30.17 -8.07 13.18
C ARG A 446 28.79 -8.72 13.07
N VAL A 447 27.86 -8.10 12.35
CA VAL A 447 26.46 -8.55 12.34
C VAL A 447 26.19 -9.53 11.21
N TRP A 448 26.71 -9.26 10.00
CA TRP A 448 26.31 -9.96 8.78
C TRP A 448 27.35 -10.95 8.28
N ILE A 449 28.65 -10.66 8.45
CA ILE A 449 29.72 -11.51 7.93
C ILE A 449 30.13 -12.57 8.96
N SER A 450 30.45 -12.16 10.19
CA SER A 450 30.92 -13.05 11.27
C SER A 450 29.87 -13.27 12.37
N GLY A 451 28.64 -12.81 12.17
CA GLY A 451 27.57 -12.93 13.16
C GLY A 451 27.17 -14.40 13.39
N PRO A 452 26.85 -14.81 14.64
CA PRO A 452 26.55 -16.21 14.93
C PRO A 452 25.12 -16.64 14.52
N ILE A 453 24.24 -15.69 14.21
CA ILE A 453 22.81 -15.94 13.98
C ILE A 453 22.47 -15.96 12.49
N PHE A 454 23.01 -15.01 11.72
CA PHE A 454 22.67 -14.78 10.32
C PHE A 454 23.88 -15.01 9.42
N MET A 455 24.09 -16.26 9.01
CA MET A 455 25.23 -16.62 8.18
C MET A 455 25.04 -16.13 6.74
N PRO A 456 26.11 -15.77 6.01
CA PRO A 456 26.05 -15.40 4.59
C PRO A 456 25.27 -16.37 3.70
N THR A 457 25.36 -17.67 3.99
CA THR A 457 24.60 -18.71 3.29
C THR A 457 23.09 -18.60 3.47
N ASN A 458 22.62 -18.00 4.56
CA ASN A 458 21.18 -17.83 4.82
C ASN A 458 20.61 -16.55 4.20
N TRP A 459 21.40 -15.51 3.98
CA TRP A 459 20.88 -14.25 3.42
C TRP A 459 21.35 -13.96 2.00
N SER A 460 22.27 -14.75 1.44
CA SER A 460 22.53 -14.76 0.00
C SER A 460 21.26 -15.17 -0.75
N VAL A 461 20.93 -14.39 -1.78
CA VAL A 461 19.83 -14.65 -2.71
C VAL A 461 20.32 -15.04 -4.11
N PHE A 462 21.64 -15.23 -4.28
CA PHE A 462 22.25 -15.52 -5.58
C PHE A 462 21.57 -16.70 -6.29
N PHE A 463 21.43 -17.84 -5.63
CA PHE A 463 20.80 -19.02 -6.22
C PHE A 463 19.31 -18.84 -6.53
N TYR A 464 18.64 -17.88 -5.91
CA TYR A 464 17.19 -17.64 -6.08
C TYR A 464 16.90 -16.56 -7.13
N SER A 465 17.84 -15.62 -7.31
CA SER A 465 17.81 -14.62 -8.39
C SER A 465 17.91 -15.24 -9.78
N GLN A 466 18.58 -16.40 -9.91
CA GLN A 466 18.66 -17.15 -11.17
C GLN A 466 17.32 -17.75 -11.61
N PHE A 467 16.37 -17.90 -10.69
CA PHE A 467 15.01 -18.41 -10.94
C PHE A 467 13.95 -17.30 -10.98
N GLY A 468 14.35 -16.03 -11.08
CA GLY A 468 13.40 -14.90 -11.12
C GLY A 468 12.70 -14.58 -9.80
N LEU A 469 13.13 -15.17 -8.68
CA LEU A 469 12.57 -14.94 -7.34
C LEU A 469 13.45 -13.95 -6.57
N ILE A 470 13.35 -12.67 -6.90
CA ILE A 470 13.89 -11.58 -6.06
C ILE A 470 12.70 -10.97 -5.31
N MET A 471 12.69 -11.16 -3.99
CA MET A 471 11.61 -10.68 -3.13
C MET A 471 11.97 -9.35 -2.47
N THR A 472 11.13 -8.35 -2.73
CA THR A 472 11.02 -7.13 -1.94
C THR A 472 9.76 -7.21 -1.07
N LEU A 473 9.91 -7.48 0.23
CA LEU A 473 8.80 -7.45 1.21
C LEU A 473 8.40 -6.01 1.53
N LYS A 474 7.63 -5.34 0.67
CA LYS A 474 7.07 -4.03 1.01
C LYS A 474 5.58 -4.13 1.33
N ALA A 475 5.22 -3.77 2.56
CA ALA A 475 3.90 -3.26 2.84
C ALA A 475 3.71 -1.95 2.05
N GLY A 476 2.97 -2.05 0.94
CA GLY A 476 2.33 -0.98 0.16
C GLY A 476 3.10 0.32 -0.07
N ILE A 477 3.58 0.55 -1.29
CA ILE A 477 3.69 1.91 -1.85
C ILE A 477 3.10 1.84 -3.27
N PRO A 478 2.05 2.61 -3.61
CA PRO A 478 1.59 2.77 -5.00
C PRO A 478 2.57 3.63 -5.79
N GLU A 479 2.63 3.38 -7.11
CA GLU A 479 3.48 4.02 -8.13
C GLU A 479 3.69 5.54 -8.00
#